data_AF-A0A4Z1K0R9-F1
#
_entry.id   AF-A0A4Z1K0R9-F1
#
_cell.length_a   1.000
_cell.length_b   1.000
_cell.length_c   1.000
_cell.angle_alpha   90.00
_cell.angle_beta   90.00
_cell.angle_gamma   90.00
#
_symmetry.space_group_name_H-M   'P 1'
#
loop_
_entity.id
_entity.type
_entity.pdbx_description
1 polymer ?
#
loop_
_entity_poly.entity_id
_entity_poly.type
_entity_poly.pdbx_seq_one_letter_code
_entity_poly.pdbx_strand_id
1 'polypeptide(L)'
;MKLTSQQLLPLLAAFTASALASPCSYFGPGASGNIEGQRGFRFYNSDPKHWSWNAQGGSATLQDDGQIYFDGPGRGGVSGLTVVYKNGDKYIYQPPNGDDGWCTMPAGKTLNIANVSGFAFRNVAKLSRSSFILVR
;
A
#
# COMPACT_ATOMS: atom_id res chain seq x y z
N MET A 1 -25.47 36.99 37.40
CA MET A 1 -26.46 36.65 36.35
C MET A 1 -25.86 36.98 34.97
N LYS A 2 -26.00 36.03 34.03
CA LYS A 2 -25.92 36.12 32.55
C LYS A 2 -24.55 36.22 31.82
N LEU A 3 -24.13 35.05 31.33
CA LEU A 3 -23.59 34.67 29.99
C LEU A 3 -24.07 35.60 28.83
N THR A 4 -23.43 35.79 27.64
CA THR A 4 -22.59 34.95 26.75
C THR A 4 -22.27 35.70 25.44
N SER A 5 -21.32 35.13 24.65
CA SER A 5 -21.24 35.17 23.15
C SER A 5 -20.68 36.47 22.54
N GLN A 6 -19.71 36.53 21.62
CA GLN A 6 -19.28 35.70 20.48
C GLN A 6 -17.76 35.95 20.28
N GLN A 7 -16.81 35.02 20.20
CA GLN A 7 -16.64 33.89 19.27
C GLN A 7 -16.81 34.25 17.79
N LEU A 8 -15.83 34.99 17.25
CA LEU A 8 -15.34 34.85 15.87
C LEU A 8 -13.85 34.50 15.99
N LEU A 9 -13.24 33.53 15.33
CA LEU A 9 -13.63 32.46 14.43
C LEU A 9 -12.44 31.47 14.52
N PRO A 10 -12.67 30.15 14.67
CA PRO A 10 -11.60 29.16 14.63
C PRO A 10 -11.12 28.96 13.18
N LEU A 11 -10.19 28.04 12.94
CA LEU A 11 -9.64 27.62 11.64
C LEU A 11 -8.33 28.31 11.20
N LEU A 12 -7.29 28.24 12.02
CA LEU A 12 -5.97 27.95 11.44
C LEU A 12 -5.89 26.44 11.28
N ALA A 13 -6.17 26.02 10.05
CA ALA A 13 -6.04 24.65 9.57
C ALA A 13 -4.68 24.09 9.99
N ALA A 14 -4.69 23.04 10.80
CA ALA A 14 -3.55 22.18 10.99
C ALA A 14 -3.31 21.42 9.67
N PHE A 15 -2.64 22.06 8.70
CA PHE A 15 -1.97 21.33 7.63
C PHE A 15 -0.71 20.72 8.22
N THR A 16 -0.88 19.59 8.92
CA THR A 16 0.22 18.66 9.09
C THR A 16 0.51 18.09 7.71
N ALA A 17 1.46 18.69 7.01
CA ALA A 17 2.12 18.06 5.88
C ALA A 17 2.94 16.87 6.45
N SER A 18 2.26 15.75 6.73
CA SER A 18 2.94 14.47 6.78
C SER A 18 3.63 14.32 5.43
N ALA A 19 4.94 14.06 5.44
CA ALA A 19 5.71 13.81 4.24
C ALA A 19 4.98 12.75 3.41
N LEU A 20 4.24 13.19 2.40
CA LEU A 20 3.32 12.37 1.62
C LEU A 20 4.20 11.41 0.83
N ALA A 21 4.37 10.19 1.35
CA ALA A 21 4.99 9.11 0.60
C ALA A 21 4.36 9.09 -0.80
N SER A 22 5.20 9.07 -1.84
CA SER A 22 4.75 9.19 -3.23
C SER A 22 3.66 8.17 -3.52
N PRO A 23 2.67 8.46 -4.39
CA PRO A 23 1.61 7.49 -4.68
C PRO A 23 2.23 6.22 -5.27
N CYS A 24 1.77 5.05 -4.81
CA CYS A 24 2.22 3.79 -5.39
C CYS A 24 1.84 3.70 -6.86
N SER A 25 2.68 3.07 -7.67
CA SER A 25 2.23 2.57 -8.97
C SER A 25 1.23 1.44 -8.73
N TYR A 26 0.09 1.47 -9.42
CA TYR A 26 -0.95 0.45 -9.25
C TYR A 26 -1.57 0.00 -10.56
N PHE A 27 -2.01 -1.25 -10.59
CA PHE A 27 -2.58 -1.91 -11.78
C PHE A 27 -3.93 -2.51 -11.41
N GLY A 28 -4.96 -2.10 -12.18
CA GLY A 28 -6.38 -2.28 -11.89
C GLY A 28 -6.94 -3.68 -12.15
N PRO A 29 -8.26 -3.86 -11.95
CA PRO A 29 -8.84 -5.13 -11.55
C PRO A 29 -8.57 -6.21 -12.59
N GLY A 30 -7.97 -7.32 -12.13
CA GLY A 30 -7.55 -8.43 -12.99
C GLY A 30 -6.05 -8.48 -13.24
N ALA A 31 -5.27 -7.58 -12.62
CA ALA A 31 -3.81 -7.61 -12.71
C ALA A 31 -3.24 -9.00 -12.31
N SER A 32 -2.64 -9.69 -13.27
CA SER A 32 -1.84 -10.90 -13.09
C SER A 32 -0.42 -10.68 -13.61
N GLY A 33 0.57 -10.99 -12.79
CA GLY A 33 1.97 -11.10 -13.21
C GLY A 33 2.50 -12.50 -12.95
N ASN A 34 3.61 -12.86 -13.57
CA ASN A 34 4.41 -14.02 -13.13
C ASN A 34 5.10 -13.64 -11.82
N ILE A 35 4.49 -14.05 -10.71
CA ILE A 35 4.90 -13.73 -9.35
C ILE A 35 5.91 -14.79 -8.90
N GLU A 36 7.20 -14.55 -9.10
CA GLU A 36 8.24 -15.38 -8.50
C GLU A 36 8.52 -14.96 -7.05
N GLY A 37 8.77 -15.94 -6.18
CA GLY A 37 9.18 -15.69 -4.80
C GLY A 37 8.09 -15.12 -3.90
N GLN A 38 6.84 -15.57 -4.08
CA GLN A 38 5.69 -15.07 -3.32
C GLN A 38 5.94 -15.15 -1.80
N ARG A 39 5.66 -14.04 -1.11
CA ARG A 39 5.75 -13.87 0.34
C ARG A 39 4.34 -13.75 0.89
N GLY A 40 4.01 -14.61 1.86
CA GLY A 40 2.77 -14.47 2.61
C GLY A 40 2.81 -13.21 3.48
N PHE A 41 1.67 -12.55 3.61
CA PHE A 41 1.47 -11.47 4.58
C PHE A 41 0.51 -11.96 5.66
N ARG A 42 0.71 -11.48 6.88
CA ARG A 42 -0.21 -11.72 7.99
C ARG A 42 -0.73 -10.39 8.52
N PHE A 43 -1.97 -10.41 8.98
CA PHE A 43 -2.61 -9.25 9.58
C PHE A 43 -2.23 -9.15 11.07
N TYR A 44 -1.81 -7.98 11.49
CA TYR A 44 -1.32 -7.68 12.84
C TYR A 44 -1.91 -6.36 13.34
N ASN A 45 -1.99 -6.23 14.66
CA ASN A 45 -2.16 -4.95 15.33
C ASN A 45 -0.80 -4.55 15.91
N SER A 46 -0.28 -3.39 15.53
CA SER A 46 0.98 -2.83 16.03
C SER A 46 0.72 -1.65 16.98
N ASP A 47 1.74 -1.27 17.76
CA ASP A 47 1.74 -0.08 18.63
C ASP A 47 2.63 1.02 18.00
N PRO A 48 2.20 2.30 17.86
CA PRO A 48 0.87 2.85 18.16
C PRO A 48 -0.23 2.12 17.38
N LYS A 49 -1.44 2.06 17.95
CA LYS A 49 -2.59 1.28 17.44
C LYS A 49 -2.85 1.53 15.95
N HIS A 50 -2.28 0.66 15.14
CA HIS A 50 -2.49 0.59 13.70
C HIS A 50 -2.65 -0.88 13.31
N TRP A 51 -3.59 -1.14 12.41
CA TRP A 51 -3.68 -2.43 11.78
C TRP A 51 -2.74 -2.48 10.58
N SER A 52 -1.95 -3.54 10.48
CA SER A 52 -0.98 -3.70 9.40
C SER A 52 -0.99 -5.13 8.84
N TRP A 53 -0.62 -5.24 7.57
CA TRP A 53 -0.23 -6.49 6.95
C TRP A 53 1.28 -6.51 6.85
N ASN A 54 1.94 -7.44 7.55
CA ASN A 54 3.40 -7.57 7.50
C ASN A 54 3.80 -8.83 6.74
N ALA A 55 4.87 -8.73 5.98
CA ALA A 55 5.46 -9.88 5.33
C ALA A 55 5.90 -10.91 6.37
N GLN A 56 5.65 -12.19 6.11
CA GLN A 56 6.15 -13.29 6.94
C GLN A 56 7.68 -13.45 6.85
N GLY A 57 8.33 -12.73 5.94
CA GLY A 57 9.77 -12.59 5.83
C GLY A 57 10.11 -11.32 5.03
N GLY A 58 11.22 -10.67 5.38
CA GLY A 58 11.52 -9.29 4.95
C GLY A 58 10.92 -8.25 5.91
N SER A 59 11.01 -6.98 5.51
CA SER A 59 10.54 -5.82 6.30
C SER A 59 9.32 -5.12 5.69
N ALA A 60 8.77 -5.61 4.58
CA ALA A 60 7.64 -5.00 3.90
C ALA A 60 6.35 -5.01 4.75
N THR A 61 5.63 -3.89 4.73
CA THR A 61 4.41 -3.65 5.52
C THR A 61 3.39 -2.83 4.74
N LEU A 62 2.10 -3.06 4.98
CA LEU A 62 0.98 -2.22 4.56
C LEU A 62 0.18 -1.82 5.79
N GLN A 63 0.06 -0.52 6.04
CA GLN A 63 -0.69 0.07 7.15
C GLN A 63 -2.13 0.40 6.75
N ASP A 64 -3.02 0.47 7.73
CA ASP A 64 -4.44 0.76 7.57
C ASP A 64 -4.74 2.19 7.06
N ASP A 65 -3.80 3.11 7.21
CA ASP A 65 -3.82 4.45 6.58
C ASP A 65 -3.47 4.43 5.08
N GLY A 66 -3.04 3.29 4.55
CA GLY A 66 -2.70 3.09 3.15
C GLY A 66 -1.22 3.30 2.83
N GLN A 67 -0.35 3.51 3.82
CA GLN A 67 1.09 3.53 3.60
C GLN A 67 1.63 2.11 3.41
N ILE A 68 2.43 1.93 2.36
CA ILE A 68 3.10 0.68 2.05
C ILE A 68 4.61 0.90 2.04
N TYR A 69 5.33 0.03 2.73
CA TYR A 69 6.78 -0.09 2.62
C TYR A 69 7.18 -1.35 1.85
N PHE A 70 8.12 -1.18 0.94
CA PHE A 70 8.78 -2.25 0.17
C PHE A 70 10.26 -2.30 0.56
N ASP A 71 10.78 -3.49 0.80
CA ASP A 71 12.18 -3.72 1.21
C ASP A 71 13.08 -4.19 0.05
N GLY A 72 12.58 -4.12 -1.19
CA GLY A 72 13.38 -4.26 -2.40
C GLY A 72 13.59 -5.70 -2.90
N PRO A 73 14.35 -5.88 -4.01
CA PRO A 73 14.63 -7.18 -4.60
C PRO A 73 15.72 -7.91 -3.80
N GLY A 74 15.48 -9.19 -3.49
CA GLY A 74 16.45 -10.02 -2.80
C GLY A 74 15.90 -11.41 -2.47
N ARG A 75 16.73 -12.27 -1.87
CA ARG A 75 16.32 -13.62 -1.41
C ARG A 75 15.47 -13.50 -0.13
N GLY A 76 14.43 -12.68 -0.14
CA GLY A 76 13.81 -12.20 1.09
C GLY A 76 12.78 -11.11 0.82
N GLY A 77 13.19 -10.10 0.05
CA GLY A 77 12.45 -8.86 -0.09
C GLY A 77 11.24 -8.91 -1.00
N VAL A 78 10.48 -7.83 -0.91
CA VAL A 78 9.21 -7.56 -1.56
C VAL A 78 9.34 -6.21 -2.27
N SER A 79 9.36 -6.26 -3.60
CA SER A 79 9.29 -5.06 -4.45
C SER A 79 7.93 -4.86 -5.10
N GLY A 80 6.96 -5.75 -4.84
CA GLY A 80 5.58 -5.61 -5.30
C GLY A 80 4.59 -6.36 -4.39
N LEU A 81 3.36 -5.85 -4.31
CA LEU A 81 2.26 -6.41 -3.51
C LEU A 81 1.04 -6.66 -4.38
N THR A 82 0.51 -7.87 -4.32
CA THR A 82 -0.85 -8.18 -4.78
C THR A 82 -1.80 -8.01 -3.61
N VAL A 83 -2.81 -7.17 -3.77
CA VAL A 83 -3.91 -6.98 -2.82
C VAL A 83 -5.20 -7.48 -3.45
N VAL A 84 -5.84 -8.44 -2.79
CA VAL A 84 -7.17 -8.93 -3.13
C VAL A 84 -8.17 -8.32 -2.16
N TYR A 85 -9.16 -7.62 -2.69
CA TYR A 85 -10.23 -7.01 -1.92
C TYR A 85 -11.42 -7.95 -1.76
N LYS A 86 -12.27 -7.75 -0.75
CA LYS A 86 -13.44 -8.62 -0.47
C LYS A 86 -14.49 -8.61 -1.58
N ASN A 87 -14.49 -7.61 -2.45
CA ASN A 87 -15.34 -7.58 -3.65
C ASN A 87 -14.78 -8.42 -4.81
N GLY A 88 -13.65 -9.10 -4.62
CA GLY A 88 -12.98 -9.93 -5.64
C GLY A 88 -11.96 -9.17 -6.48
N ASP A 89 -11.90 -7.84 -6.38
CA ASP A 89 -10.92 -7.07 -7.15
C ASP A 89 -9.50 -7.39 -6.72
N LYS A 90 -8.63 -7.56 -7.72
CA LYS A 90 -7.20 -7.79 -7.53
C LYS A 90 -6.40 -6.63 -8.12
N TYR A 91 -5.56 -6.04 -7.28
CA TYR A 91 -4.65 -4.97 -7.65
C TYR A 91 -3.21 -5.36 -7.37
N ILE A 92 -2.29 -4.85 -8.18
CA ILE A 92 -0.86 -4.91 -7.91
C ILE A 92 -0.38 -3.51 -7.55
N TYR A 93 0.40 -3.38 -6.47
CA TYR A 93 1.04 -2.17 -6.00
C TYR A 93 2.56 -2.32 -6.02
N GLN A 94 3.25 -1.24 -6.39
CA GLN A 94 4.71 -1.16 -6.50
C GLN A 94 5.18 0.25 -6.11
N PRO A 95 6.36 0.40 -5.49
CA PRO A 95 6.93 1.73 -5.28
C PRO A 95 7.23 2.40 -6.63
N PRO A 96 7.21 3.74 -6.74
CA PRO A 96 7.34 4.44 -8.03
C PRO A 96 8.64 4.14 -8.80
N ASN A 97 9.72 3.86 -8.08
CA ASN A 97 11.03 3.47 -8.60
C ASN A 97 11.06 1.99 -9.08
N GLY A 98 10.06 1.19 -8.70
CA GLY A 98 9.99 -0.23 -9.02
C GLY A 98 10.76 -1.15 -8.08
N ASP A 99 11.35 -0.61 -7.02
CA ASP A 99 12.35 -1.27 -6.18
C ASP A 99 11.89 -1.34 -4.72
N ASP A 100 12.20 -0.31 -3.93
CA ASP A 100 11.98 -0.23 -2.49
C ASP A 100 11.40 1.12 -2.05
N GLY A 101 11.10 1.24 -0.75
CA GLY A 101 10.69 2.48 -0.12
C GLY A 101 9.20 2.57 0.17
N TRP A 102 8.80 3.74 0.69
CA TRP A 102 7.43 4.03 1.06
C TRP A 102 6.62 4.59 -0.10
N CYS A 103 5.38 4.12 -0.26
CA CYS A 103 4.41 4.74 -1.14
C CYS A 103 2.99 4.64 -0.58
N THR A 104 2.09 5.48 -1.08
CA THR A 104 0.71 5.58 -0.56
C THR A 104 -0.29 4.97 -1.55
N MET A 105 -1.18 4.11 -1.06
CA MET A 105 -2.34 3.62 -1.81
C MET A 105 -3.37 4.75 -2.02
N PRO A 106 -4.22 4.65 -3.06
CA PRO A 106 -5.41 5.49 -3.13
C PRO A 106 -6.27 5.36 -1.86
N ALA A 107 -6.75 6.50 -1.35
CA ALA A 107 -7.53 6.57 -0.11
C ALA A 107 -8.76 5.64 -0.12
N GLY A 108 -9.12 5.12 1.06
CA GLY A 108 -10.34 4.33 1.28
C GLY A 108 -10.26 2.85 0.85
N LYS A 109 -9.08 2.36 0.45
CA LYS A 109 -8.92 0.97 -0.03
C LYS A 109 -8.55 -0.04 1.07
N THR A 110 -8.00 0.38 2.19
CA THR A 110 -7.42 -0.51 3.22
C THR A 110 -8.43 -1.31 4.05
N LEU A 111 -9.64 -0.78 4.27
CA LEU A 111 -10.67 -1.42 5.12
C LEU A 111 -11.35 -2.63 4.48
N ASN A 112 -11.13 -2.89 3.19
CA ASN A 112 -11.81 -3.94 2.43
C ASN A 112 -10.86 -5.03 1.89
N ILE A 113 -9.66 -5.16 2.47
CA ILE A 113 -8.66 -6.14 2.05
C ILE A 113 -9.07 -7.54 2.55
N ALA A 114 -9.04 -8.53 1.67
CA ALA A 114 -9.25 -9.94 1.98
C ALA A 114 -7.93 -10.70 2.11
N ASN A 115 -6.96 -10.42 1.22
CA ASN A 115 -5.66 -11.08 1.22
C ASN A 115 -4.57 -10.18 0.63
N VAL A 116 -3.35 -10.33 1.11
CA VAL A 116 -2.16 -9.64 0.62
C VAL A 116 -1.06 -10.67 0.38
N SER A 117 -0.34 -10.53 -0.74
CA SER A 117 0.85 -11.33 -1.00
C SER A 117 1.92 -10.50 -1.69
N GLY A 118 3.16 -10.61 -1.23
CA GLY A 118 4.30 -9.89 -1.79
C GLY A 118 5.08 -10.73 -2.77
N PHE A 119 5.93 -10.08 -3.55
CA PHE A 119 6.82 -10.73 -4.51
C PHE A 119 8.00 -9.83 -4.90
N ALA A 120 9.02 -10.45 -5.49
CA ALA A 120 10.23 -9.75 -5.92
C ALA A 120 10.31 -9.72 -7.45
N PHE A 121 10.49 -8.53 -8.02
CA PHE A 121 10.97 -8.38 -9.40
C PHE A 121 12.48 -8.61 -9.45
N ARG A 122 12.93 -9.69 -10.10
CA ARG A 122 14.37 -9.95 -10.28
C ARG A 122 15.04 -9.07 -11.34
N ASN A 123 14.27 -8.32 -12.12
CA ASN A 123 14.75 -7.34 -13.09
C ASN A 123 13.77 -6.17 -13.07
N VAL A 124 14.30 -4.94 -12.96
CA VAL A 124 13.57 -3.68 -12.73
C VAL A 124 12.75 -3.23 -13.96
N ALA A 125 12.03 -4.15 -14.60
CA ALA A 125 10.97 -3.78 -15.51
C ALA A 125 9.82 -3.30 -14.62
N LYS A 126 9.78 -1.98 -14.39
CA LYS A 126 8.56 -1.26 -13.99
C LYS A 126 7.39 -1.93 -14.68
N LEU A 127 6.40 -2.41 -13.92
CA LEU A 127 5.19 -2.93 -14.53
C LEU A 127 4.63 -1.82 -15.42
N SER A 128 4.76 -2.01 -16.74
CA SER A 128 4.15 -1.14 -17.72
C SER A 128 2.76 -1.68 -17.95
N ARG A 129 1.78 -0.80 -18.21
CA ARG A 129 0.44 -1.24 -18.62
C ARG A 129 0.48 -2.23 -19.81
N SER A 130 1.56 -2.23 -20.59
CA SER A 130 1.78 -3.14 -21.72
C SER A 130 2.19 -4.57 -21.35
N SER A 131 2.60 -4.85 -20.11
CA SER A 131 3.04 -6.20 -19.69
C SER A 131 1.90 -7.12 -19.23
N PHE A 132 0.66 -6.61 -19.18
CA PHE A 132 -0.52 -7.43 -18.96
C PHE A 132 -0.94 -8.06 -20.28
N ILE A 133 -0.43 -9.28 -20.54
CA ILE A 133 -1.00 -10.13 -21.58
C ILE A 133 -2.45 -10.37 -21.18
N LEU A 134 -3.35 -9.82 -22.00
CA LEU A 134 -4.77 -10.08 -22.00
C LEU A 134 -4.97 -11.58 -22.29
N VAL A 135 -5.05 -12.41 -21.26
CA VAL A 135 -5.56 -13.78 -21.43
C VAL A 135 -7.07 -13.62 -21.58
N ARG A 136 -7.54 -13.62 -22.83
CA ARG A 136 -8.95 -13.81 -23.18
C ARG A 136 -9.33 -15.27 -22.98
#